data_AF-A0A933BXS0-F1
#
_entry.id   AF-A0A933BXS0-F1
#
_cell.length_a   1.000
_cell.length_b   1.000
_cell.length_c   1.000
_cell.angle_alpha   90.00
_cell.angle_beta   90.00
_cell.angle_gamma   90.00
#
_symmetry.space_group_name_H-M   'P 1'
#
loop_
_entity.id
_entity.type
_entity.pdbx_description
1 polymer ?
#
loop_
_entity_poly.entity_id
_entity_poly.type
_entity_poly.pdbx_seq_one_letter_code
_entity_poly.pdbx_strand_id
1 'polypeptide(L)'
;MSLSASVRRRLEMQGFVCRDDPEFEKLTSWFRLTPALCTGVIVAGTGLASPAILLGLAPIAALGALLPVHPFDLLYNFGLRHVVGTGPLPRNGAPRRFACGVVALWLAATGYAFVAGAVALGYALGALLTLAAGTVAVSHFCVASWMYQGLFARRVATRA
;
A
#
# COMPACT_ATOMS: atom_id res chain seq x y z
N MET A 1 -0.35 -6.18 -24.95
CA MET A 1 -1.31 -5.08 -25.16
C MET A 1 -0.67 -3.84 -24.57
N SER A 2 -1.28 -2.66 -24.56
CA SER A 2 -0.71 -1.51 -23.85
C SER A 2 -1.45 -1.28 -22.53
N LEU A 3 -0.72 -0.83 -21.52
CA LEU A 3 -1.30 -0.41 -20.25
C LEU A 3 -2.40 0.65 -20.47
N SER A 4 -3.57 0.45 -19.89
CA SER A 4 -4.60 1.49 -19.85
C SER A 4 -4.03 2.78 -19.25
N ALA A 5 -4.30 3.93 -19.89
CA ALA A 5 -3.85 5.24 -19.44
C ALA A 5 -4.23 5.52 -17.97
N SER A 6 -5.41 5.07 -17.54
CA SER A 6 -5.88 5.19 -16.15
C SER A 6 -5.03 4.40 -15.17
N VAL A 7 -4.62 3.17 -15.52
CA VAL A 7 -3.77 2.33 -14.67
C VAL A 7 -2.37 2.91 -14.59
N ARG A 8 -1.80 3.30 -15.74
CA ARG A 8 -0.51 3.99 -15.83
C ARG A 8 -0.44 5.20 -14.90
N ARG A 9 -1.41 6.12 -15.02
CA ARG A 9 -1.48 7.34 -14.19
C ARG A 9 -1.55 7.03 -12.69
N ARG A 10 -2.29 5.97 -12.30
CA ARG A 10 -2.44 5.57 -10.89
C ARG A 10 -1.18 4.90 -10.32
N LEU A 11 -0.44 4.16 -11.13
CA LEU A 11 0.85 3.59 -10.75
C LEU A 11 1.93 4.69 -10.66
N GLU A 12 1.97 5.61 -11.62
CA GLU A 12 2.89 6.76 -11.61
C GLU A 12 2.63 7.68 -10.41
N MET A 13 1.36 7.90 -10.04
CA MET A 13 0.99 8.64 -8.83
C MET A 13 1.58 8.01 -7.55
N GLN A 14 1.74 6.69 -7.51
CA GLN A 14 2.40 5.98 -6.40
C GLN A 14 3.93 6.04 -6.47
N GLY A 15 4.50 6.61 -7.54
CA GLY A 15 5.93 6.75 -7.76
C GLY A 15 6.56 5.58 -8.52
N PHE A 16 5.78 4.79 -9.26
CA PHE A 16 6.33 3.81 -10.20
C PHE A 16 6.67 4.46 -11.53
N VAL A 17 7.74 3.98 -12.17
CA VAL A 17 8.10 4.36 -13.54
C VAL A 17 7.52 3.31 -14.48
N CYS A 18 6.38 3.62 -15.09
CA CYS A 18 5.69 2.72 -16.01
C CYS A 18 6.40 2.72 -17.36
N ARG A 19 6.92 1.57 -17.78
CA ARG A 19 7.58 1.38 -19.07
C ARG A 19 6.60 0.81 -20.09
N ASP A 20 6.73 1.21 -21.34
CA ASP A 20 5.98 0.63 -22.46
C ASP A 20 6.69 -0.64 -22.96
N ASP A 21 6.78 -1.65 -22.08
CA ASP A 21 7.34 -2.96 -22.43
C ASP A 21 6.43 -4.12 -21.96
N PRO A 22 6.39 -5.25 -22.70
CA PRO A 22 5.52 -6.38 -22.37
C PRO A 22 5.81 -7.02 -21.01
N GLU A 23 7.03 -6.90 -20.49
CA GLU A 23 7.40 -7.47 -19.19
C GLU A 23 6.81 -6.66 -18.04
N PHE A 24 6.79 -5.33 -18.16
CA PHE A 24 6.12 -4.45 -17.19
C PHE A 24 4.60 -4.68 -17.18
N GLU A 25 3.98 -4.92 -18.34
CA GLU A 25 2.55 -5.23 -18.44
C GLU A 25 2.18 -6.48 -17.62
N LYS A 26 3.01 -7.52 -17.65
CA LYS A 26 2.81 -8.74 -16.83
C LYS A 26 2.85 -8.46 -15.32
N LEU A 27 3.54 -7.40 -14.89
CA LEU A 27 3.61 -6.99 -13.48
C LEU A 27 2.39 -6.23 -12.99
N THR A 28 1.54 -5.73 -13.90
CA THR A 28 0.42 -4.83 -13.57
C THR A 28 -0.47 -5.36 -12.44
N SER A 29 -0.91 -6.61 -12.57
CA SER A 29 -1.77 -7.25 -11.55
C SER A 29 -1.03 -7.46 -10.22
N TRP A 30 0.28 -7.70 -10.26
CA TRP A 30 1.09 -7.99 -9.09
C TRP A 30 1.36 -6.76 -8.21
N PHE A 31 1.24 -5.54 -8.74
CA PHE A 31 1.27 -4.32 -7.92
C PHE A 31 0.14 -4.24 -6.88
N ARG A 32 -0.94 -5.02 -7.06
CA ARG A 32 -2.06 -5.09 -6.10
C ARG A 32 -1.82 -6.09 -4.99
N LEU A 33 -0.85 -7.00 -5.13
CA LEU A 33 -0.66 -8.11 -4.19
C LEU A 33 -0.40 -7.60 -2.77
N THR A 34 0.60 -6.74 -2.60
CA THR A 34 0.94 -6.17 -1.28
C THR A 34 -0.25 -5.40 -0.68
N PRO A 35 -0.90 -4.45 -1.40
CA PRO A 35 -2.11 -3.81 -0.90
C PRO A 35 -3.25 -4.78 -0.55
N ALA A 36 -3.47 -5.84 -1.35
CA ALA A 36 -4.51 -6.82 -1.10
C ALA A 36 -4.21 -7.65 0.17
N LEU A 37 -2.97 -8.09 0.35
CA LEU A 37 -2.54 -8.81 1.56
C LEU A 37 -2.66 -7.92 2.80
N CYS A 38 -2.17 -6.67 2.74
CA CYS A 38 -2.34 -5.70 3.83
C CYS A 38 -3.83 -5.49 4.16
N THR A 39 -4.67 -5.29 3.14
CA THR A 39 -6.12 -5.10 3.33
C THR A 39 -6.75 -6.32 3.98
N GLY A 40 -6.41 -7.54 3.56
CA GLY A 40 -6.93 -8.76 4.18
C GLY A 40 -6.57 -8.87 5.66
N VAL A 41 -5.33 -8.54 6.03
CA VAL A 41 -4.90 -8.53 7.43
C VAL A 41 -5.59 -7.41 8.23
N ILE A 42 -5.79 -6.23 7.65
CA ILE A 42 -6.54 -5.13 8.28
C ILE A 42 -7.99 -5.54 8.54
N VAL A 43 -8.65 -6.17 7.56
CA VAL A 43 -10.03 -6.68 7.68
C VAL A 43 -10.12 -7.71 8.79
N ALA A 44 -9.20 -8.69 8.81
CA ALA A 44 -9.17 -9.71 9.85
C ALA A 44 -8.95 -9.10 11.24
N GLY A 45 -7.94 -8.23 11.38
CA GLY A 45 -7.62 -7.58 12.65
C GLY A 45 -8.73 -6.68 13.15
N THR A 46 -9.39 -5.92 12.26
CA THR A 46 -10.51 -5.06 12.62
C THR A 46 -11.75 -5.87 12.95
N GLY A 47 -12.13 -6.84 12.10
CA GLY A 47 -13.33 -7.67 12.29
C GLY A 47 -13.29 -8.46 13.59
N LEU A 48 -12.12 -9.01 13.93
CA LEU A 48 -11.88 -9.73 15.19
C LEU A 48 -11.61 -8.80 16.38
N ALA A 49 -11.63 -7.47 16.20
CA ALA A 49 -11.21 -6.48 17.18
C ALA A 49 -9.86 -6.82 17.84
N SER A 50 -8.92 -7.36 17.06
CA SER A 50 -7.67 -7.93 17.54
C SER A 50 -6.54 -6.89 17.49
N PRO A 51 -6.10 -6.33 18.64
CA PRO A 51 -4.98 -5.42 18.67
C PRO A 51 -3.69 -6.09 18.20
N ALA A 52 -3.51 -7.37 18.54
CA ALA A 52 -2.30 -8.12 18.20
C ALA A 52 -2.07 -8.18 16.67
N ILE A 53 -3.12 -8.43 15.88
CA ILE A 53 -3.01 -8.45 14.42
C ILE A 53 -2.66 -7.07 13.86
N LEU A 54 -3.37 -6.03 14.32
CA LEU A 54 -3.20 -4.67 13.81
C LEU A 54 -1.84 -4.06 14.22
N LEU A 55 -1.46 -4.21 15.49
CA LEU A 55 -0.18 -3.77 16.02
C LEU A 55 0.98 -4.61 15.47
N GLY A 56 0.76 -5.88 15.13
CA GLY A 56 1.73 -6.72 14.45
C GLY A 56 1.95 -6.32 12.98
N LEU A 57 0.92 -5.84 12.29
CA LEU A 57 1.04 -5.32 10.92
C LEU A 57 1.69 -3.92 10.88
N ALA A 58 1.51 -3.10 11.92
CA ALA A 58 2.08 -1.76 12.00
C ALA A 58 3.60 -1.69 11.72
N PRO A 59 4.48 -2.50 12.34
CA PRO A 59 5.91 -2.48 12.05
C PRO A 59 6.22 -2.95 10.62
N ILE A 60 5.45 -3.89 10.06
CA ILE A 60 5.61 -4.33 8.66
C ILE A 60 5.35 -3.15 7.71
N ALA A 61 4.27 -2.40 7.95
CA ALA A 61 3.97 -1.18 7.19
C ALA A 61 5.04 -0.10 7.42
N ALA A 62 5.54 0.06 8.65
CA ALA A 62 6.62 1.00 8.96
C ALA A 62 7.90 0.66 8.20
N LEU A 63 8.26 -0.62 8.09
CA LEU A 63 9.39 -1.07 7.25
C LEU A 63 9.15 -0.71 5.78
N GLY A 64 7.92 -0.82 5.27
CA GLY A 64 7.57 -0.35 3.93
C GLY A 64 7.71 1.17 3.72
N ALA A 65 7.69 1.96 4.79
CA ALA A 65 7.98 3.40 4.74
C ALA A 65 9.48 3.66 4.73
N LEU A 66 10.23 2.94 5.56
CA LEU A 66 11.66 3.12 5.75
C LEU A 66 12.48 2.54 4.59
N LEU A 67 12.07 1.38 4.07
CA LEU A 67 12.80 0.62 3.06
C LEU A 67 12.22 0.87 1.66
N PRO A 68 13.05 0.68 0.61
CA PRO A 68 12.62 0.79 -0.78
C PRO A 68 11.83 -0.43 -1.26
N VAL A 69 11.57 -1.41 -0.40
CA VAL A 69 10.82 -2.64 -0.69
C VAL A 69 9.94 -2.96 0.52
N HIS A 70 8.65 -3.22 0.30
CA HIS A 70 7.76 -3.63 1.39
C HIS A 70 8.00 -5.11 1.72
N PRO A 71 7.93 -5.57 2.98
CA PRO A 71 8.14 -6.98 3.31
C PRO A 71 7.28 -7.96 2.50
N PHE A 72 6.02 -7.61 2.21
CA PHE A 72 5.17 -8.41 1.31
C PHE A 72 5.61 -8.43 -0.16
N ASP A 73 6.33 -7.40 -0.64
CA ASP A 73 6.93 -7.45 -1.97
C ASP A 73 8.05 -8.53 -2.01
N LEU A 74 8.67 -8.87 -0.88
CA LEU A 74 9.67 -9.95 -0.79
C LEU A 74 9.03 -11.33 -0.98
N LEU A 75 7.81 -11.54 -0.49
CA LEU A 75 7.07 -12.80 -0.69
C LEU A 75 6.83 -13.04 -2.19
N TYR A 76 6.50 -11.98 -2.93
CA TYR A 76 6.41 -12.05 -4.38
C TYR A 76 7.77 -12.31 -5.03
N ASN A 77 8.77 -11.50 -4.67
CA ASN A 77 10.08 -11.52 -5.31
C ASN A 77 10.89 -12.79 -5.03
N PHE A 78 10.69 -13.48 -3.91
CA PHE A 78 11.42 -14.72 -3.61
C PHE A 78 10.59 -15.99 -3.79
N GLY A 79 9.27 -15.88 -3.94
CA GLY A 79 8.38 -17.01 -4.15
C GLY A 79 7.62 -16.90 -5.46
N LEU A 80 6.56 -16.08 -5.45
CA LEU A 80 5.52 -16.13 -6.45
C LEU A 80 6.02 -15.85 -7.88
N ARG A 81 6.96 -14.92 -8.05
CA ARG A 81 7.50 -14.59 -9.38
C ARG A 81 8.12 -15.80 -10.10
N HIS A 82 8.68 -16.75 -9.35
CA HIS A 82 9.31 -17.95 -9.90
C HIS A 82 8.28 -18.98 -10.36
N VAL A 83 7.07 -18.94 -9.80
CA VAL A 83 5.94 -19.78 -10.21
C VAL A 83 5.25 -19.19 -11.44
N VAL A 84 5.08 -17.87 -11.47
CA VAL A 84 4.31 -17.19 -12.54
C VAL A 84 5.17 -16.68 -13.70
N GLY A 85 6.50 -16.85 -13.64
CA GLY A 85 7.42 -16.53 -14.73
C GLY A 85 7.55 -15.04 -15.04
N THR A 86 7.45 -14.17 -14.03
CA THR A 86 7.52 -12.72 -14.17
C THR A 86 8.80 -12.12 -13.57
N GLY A 87 9.13 -10.90 -13.99
CA GLY A 87 10.26 -10.14 -13.42
C GLY A 87 10.05 -9.71 -11.94
N PRO A 88 11.09 -9.19 -11.28
CA PRO A 88 10.96 -8.60 -9.95
C PRO A 88 10.07 -7.36 -9.95
N LEU A 89 9.35 -7.14 -8.84
CA LEU A 89 8.67 -5.87 -8.60
C LEU A 89 9.71 -4.74 -8.46
N PRO A 90 9.45 -3.56 -9.07
CA PRO A 90 10.32 -2.40 -8.91
C PRO A 90 10.28 -1.86 -7.49
N ARG A 91 11.31 -1.08 -7.13
CA ARG A 91 11.43 -0.43 -5.82
C ARG A 91 10.32 0.61 -5.62
N ASN A 92 9.91 0.76 -4.37
CA ASN A 92 8.89 1.72 -3.96
C ASN A 92 9.42 3.15 -4.00
N GLY A 93 8.77 4.00 -4.80
CA GLY A 93 9.01 5.44 -4.81
C GLY A 93 8.58 6.12 -3.51
N ALA A 94 8.96 7.38 -3.35
CA ALA A 94 8.63 8.18 -2.17
C ALA A 94 7.11 8.25 -1.84
N PRO A 95 6.18 8.39 -2.82
CA PRO A 95 4.75 8.42 -2.51
C PRO A 95 4.23 7.12 -1.88
N ARG A 96 4.64 5.95 -2.42
CA ARG A 96 4.25 4.64 -1.85
C ARG A 96 4.86 4.42 -0.47
N ARG A 97 6.11 4.86 -0.24
CA ARG A 97 6.74 4.81 1.10
C ARG A 97 6.01 5.70 2.11
N PHE A 98 5.64 6.91 1.71
CA PHE A 98 4.80 7.79 2.53
C PHE A 98 3.46 7.14 2.88
N ALA A 99 2.80 6.52 1.90
CA ALA A 99 1.55 5.79 2.13
C ALA A 99 1.70 4.66 3.15
N CYS A 100 2.81 3.91 3.12
CA CYS A 100 3.11 2.88 4.12
C CYS A 100 3.26 3.48 5.53
N GLY A 101 3.87 4.66 5.66
CA GLY A 101 3.99 5.37 6.94
C GLY A 101 2.64 5.80 7.51
N VAL A 102 1.76 6.35 6.65
CA VAL A 102 0.38 6.69 7.04
C VAL A 102 -0.37 5.46 7.52
N VAL A 103 -0.27 4.34 6.78
CA VAL A 103 -0.89 3.06 7.18
C VAL A 103 -0.33 2.55 8.50
N ALA A 104 0.99 2.62 8.73
CA ALA A 104 1.61 2.17 9.97
C ALA A 104 1.08 2.94 11.20
N LEU A 105 0.99 4.26 11.10
CA LEU A 105 0.45 5.11 12.18
C LEU A 105 -1.04 4.85 12.41
N TRP A 106 -1.81 4.69 11.33
CA TRP A 106 -3.24 4.39 11.43
C TRP A 106 -3.47 3.02 12.07
N LEU A 107 -2.72 1.99 11.67
CA LEU A 107 -2.75 0.66 12.30
C LEU A 107 -2.46 0.73 13.79
N ALA A 108 -1.42 1.48 14.19
CA ALA A 108 -1.08 1.67 15.59
C ALA A 108 -2.21 2.34 16.37
N ALA A 109 -2.82 3.40 15.81
CA ALA A 109 -3.95 4.09 16.42
C ALA A 109 -5.18 3.17 16.56
N THR A 110 -5.53 2.41 15.52
CA THR A 110 -6.65 1.47 15.54
C THR A 110 -6.41 0.36 16.57
N GLY A 111 -5.22 -0.24 16.57
CA GLY A 111 -4.84 -1.28 17.53
C GLY A 111 -4.88 -0.76 18.96
N TYR A 112 -4.33 0.43 19.21
CA TYR A 112 -4.36 1.06 20.53
C TYR A 112 -5.78 1.39 21.01
N ALA A 113 -6.67 1.82 20.11
CA ALA A 113 -8.08 2.03 20.45
C ALA A 113 -8.74 0.75 20.98
N PHE A 114 -8.46 -0.42 20.38
CA PHE A 114 -8.94 -1.69 20.90
C PHE A 114 -8.28 -2.08 22.24
N VAL A 115 -6.98 -1.83 22.42
CA VAL A 115 -6.31 -2.05 23.73
C VAL A 115 -6.95 -1.20 24.83
N ALA A 116 -7.28 0.05 24.53
CA ALA A 116 -7.89 0.99 25.47
C ALA A 116 -9.38 0.72 25.75
N GLY A 117 -9.98 -0.32 25.14
CA GLY A 117 -11.41 -0.60 25.27
C GLY A 117 -12.32 0.35 24.50
N ALA A 118 -11.76 1.28 23.71
CA ALA A 118 -12.51 2.20 22.84
C ALA A 118 -12.97 1.48 21.56
N VAL A 119 -13.75 0.41 21.71
CA VAL A 119 -14.11 -0.55 20.65
C VAL A 119 -14.79 0.13 19.46
N ALA A 120 -15.72 1.05 19.71
CA ALA A 120 -16.41 1.80 18.63
C ALA A 120 -15.42 2.63 17.80
N LEU A 121 -14.45 3.29 18.44
CA LEU A 121 -13.40 4.03 17.76
C LEU A 121 -12.48 3.10 16.96
N GLY A 122 -12.12 1.94 17.54
CA GLY A 122 -11.35 0.91 16.85
C GLY A 122 -12.02 0.44 15.57
N TYR A 123 -13.32 0.13 15.62
CA TYR A 123 -14.08 -0.24 14.42
C TYR A 123 -14.18 0.90 13.41
N ALA A 124 -14.44 2.14 13.85
CA ALA A 124 -14.52 3.29 12.95
C ALA A 124 -13.19 3.53 12.21
N LEU A 125 -12.08 3.55 12.94
CA LEU A 125 -10.75 3.73 12.35
C LEU A 125 -10.37 2.57 11.44
N GLY A 126 -10.61 1.33 11.88
CA GLY A 126 -10.30 0.12 11.10
C GLY A 126 -11.14 -0.02 9.83
N ALA A 127 -12.42 0.34 9.87
CA ALA A 127 -13.30 0.35 8.70
C ALA A 127 -12.85 1.40 7.67
N LEU A 128 -12.55 2.62 8.11
CA LEU A 128 -12.03 3.67 7.23
C LEU A 128 -10.69 3.27 6.60
N LEU A 129 -9.79 2.70 7.40
CA LEU A 129 -8.51 2.17 6.91
C LEU A 129 -8.71 1.04 5.89
N THR A 130 -9.65 0.12 6.16
CA THR A 130 -10.02 -0.97 5.25
C THR A 130 -10.49 -0.43 3.91
N LEU A 131 -11.39 0.57 3.91
CA LEU A 131 -11.90 1.17 2.68
C LEU A 131 -10.76 1.82 1.89
N ALA A 132 -9.91 2.61 2.55
CA ALA A 132 -8.77 3.28 1.91
C ALA A 132 -7.72 2.30 1.36
N ALA A 133 -7.42 1.21 2.07
CA ALA A 133 -6.51 0.16 1.60
C ALA A 133 -7.16 -0.67 0.47
N GLY A 134 -8.46 -0.92 0.57
CA GLY A 134 -9.26 -1.58 -0.46
C GLY A 134 -9.23 -0.84 -1.79
N THR A 135 -9.30 0.50 -1.80
CA THR A 135 -9.28 1.26 -3.07
C THR A 135 -8.01 1.00 -3.87
N VAL A 136 -6.84 0.98 -3.23
CA VAL A 136 -5.57 0.71 -3.93
C VAL A 136 -5.48 -0.76 -4.35
N ALA A 137 -5.98 -1.69 -3.53
CA ALA A 137 -6.00 -3.11 -3.86
C ALA A 137 -6.85 -3.44 -5.09
N VAL A 138 -7.98 -2.74 -5.31
CA VAL A 138 -8.89 -3.04 -6.44
C VAL A 138 -8.70 -2.14 -7.66
N SER A 139 -8.10 -0.96 -7.48
CA SER A 139 -8.09 0.07 -8.54
C SER A 139 -6.73 0.69 -8.86
N HIS A 140 -5.68 0.35 -8.09
CA HIS A 140 -4.40 1.08 -8.02
C HIS A 140 -4.49 2.52 -7.54
N PHE A 141 -5.66 3.03 -7.17
CA PHE A 141 -5.77 4.37 -6.63
C PHE A 141 -5.45 4.38 -5.12
N CYS A 142 -4.29 4.95 -4.77
CA CYS A 142 -3.86 5.14 -3.39
C CYS A 142 -4.10 6.59 -2.95
N VAL A 143 -5.04 6.78 -2.02
CA VAL A 143 -5.40 8.10 -1.47
C VAL A 143 -4.18 8.80 -0.86
N ALA A 144 -3.38 8.09 -0.07
CA ALA A 144 -2.21 8.67 0.58
C ALA A 144 -1.11 9.11 -0.41
N SER A 145 -0.90 8.34 -1.49
CA SER A 145 0.02 8.76 -2.56
C SER A 145 -0.54 9.96 -3.34
N TRP A 146 -1.85 10.04 -3.57
CA TRP A 146 -2.47 11.23 -4.17
C TRP A 146 -2.29 12.48 -3.28
N MET A 147 -2.48 12.35 -1.96
CA MET A 147 -2.19 13.40 -0.99
C MET A 147 -0.71 13.82 -1.05
N TYR A 148 0.21 12.85 -1.12
CA TYR A 148 1.65 13.13 -1.26
C TYR A 148 1.94 13.98 -2.50
N GLN A 149 1.37 13.63 -3.66
CA GLN A 149 1.56 14.42 -4.88
C GLN A 149 1.02 15.86 -4.73
N GLY A 150 -0.14 16.02 -4.08
CA GLY A 150 -0.71 17.34 -3.80
C GLY A 150 0.16 18.19 -2.87
N LEU A 151 0.76 17.57 -1.84
CA LEU A 151 1.56 18.26 -0.82
C LEU A 151 2.98 18.58 -1.28
N PHE A 152 3.61 17.67 -2.02
CA PHE A 152 5.05 17.74 -2.32
C PHE A 152 5.36 17.97 -3.80
N ALA A 153 4.67 17.31 -4.74
CA ALA A 153 4.99 17.48 -6.16
C ALA A 153 4.63 18.87 -6.69
N ARG A 154 3.55 19.48 -6.17
CA ARG A 154 3.23 20.90 -6.44
C ARG A 154 4.30 21.88 -5.94
N ARG A 155 5.12 21.50 -4.94
CA ARG A 155 6.20 22.34 -4.40
C ARG A 155 7.51 22.22 -5.19
N VAL A 156 7.72 21.11 -5.88
CA VAL A 156 8.90 20.93 -6.76
C VAL A 156 8.72 21.70 -8.06
N ALA A 157 7.52 21.67 -8.64
CA ALA A 157 7.21 22.42 -9.87
C ALA A 157 7.18 23.96 -9.69
N THR A 158 7.03 24.46 -8.46
CA THR A 158 7.03 25.90 -8.14
C THR A 158 8.39 26.42 -7.66
N ARG A 159 9.39 25.54 -7.53
CA ARG A 159 10.77 25.88 -7.12
C ARG A 159 11.82 25.65 -8.22
N ALA A 160 11.39 25.26 -9.42
CA ALA A 160 12.20 25.16 -10.63
C ALA A 160 11.90 26.37 -11.53
#